data_AF-A0A9N8ZM31-F1
#
_entry.id   AF-A0A9N8ZM31-F1
#
_cell.length_a   1.000
_cell.length_b   1.000
_cell.length_c   1.000
_cell.angle_alpha   90.00
_cell.angle_beta   90.00
_cell.angle_gamma   90.00
#
_symmetry.space_group_name_H-M   'P 1'
#
loop_
_entity.id
_entity.type
_entity.pdbx_description
1 polymer ?
#
loop_
_entity_poly.entity_id
_entity_poly.type
_entity_poly.pdbx_seq_one_letter_code
_entity_poly.pdbx_strand_id
1 'polypeptide(L)'
;MTCNLVIAIDIDETKLQCARNNAQIYGVEDRIEFIHGDYLKLIPKLKADVVFLSPPWGGPSYLNTEKYDIKTMMPLDGEKIFRESKKITKNIAYYLPRNVDMNQLGELAGPGNTCESQNIYINDFLKARVVLFGDLQNV
;
A
#
# COMPACT_ATOMS: atom_id res chain seq x y z
N MET A 1 12.76 -2.12 14.29
CA MET A 1 13.09 -3.04 13.20
C MET A 1 13.27 -2.25 11.93
N THR A 2 14.22 -2.64 11.06
CA THR A 2 14.42 -2.02 9.73
C THR A 2 14.30 -3.10 8.67
N CYS A 3 13.78 -2.75 7.49
CA CYS A 3 13.76 -3.64 6.34
C CYS A 3 15.19 -3.79 5.78
N ASN A 4 15.58 -5.00 5.40
CA ASN A 4 16.89 -5.29 4.83
C ASN A 4 16.96 -5.00 3.32
N LEU A 5 15.86 -5.26 2.59
CA LEU A 5 15.77 -5.13 1.13
C LEU A 5 14.37 -4.68 0.73
N VAL A 6 14.27 -3.67 -0.13
CA VAL A 6 13.01 -3.19 -0.70
C VAL A 6 12.97 -3.49 -2.20
N ILE A 7 11.86 -4.02 -2.69
CA ILE A 7 11.56 -4.09 -4.13
C ILE A 7 10.59 -2.95 -4.45
N ALA A 8 11.09 -1.87 -5.03
CA ALA A 8 10.31 -0.70 -5.40
C ALA A 8 9.79 -0.84 -6.83
N ILE A 9 8.46 -0.88 -6.99
CA ILE A 9 7.79 -1.08 -8.27
C ILE A 9 6.91 0.13 -8.58
N ASP A 10 7.08 0.72 -9.75
CA ASP A 10 6.18 1.75 -10.27
C ASP A 10 5.97 1.53 -11.78
N ILE A 11 4.78 1.88 -12.26
CA ILE A 11 4.44 1.85 -13.70
C ILE A 11 4.93 3.10 -14.42
N ASP A 12 5.24 4.17 -13.66
CA ASP A 12 5.80 5.41 -14.18
C ASP A 12 7.31 5.45 -13.96
N GLU A 13 8.06 5.31 -15.05
CA GLU A 13 9.53 5.37 -15.05
C GLU A 13 10.08 6.67 -14.44
N THR A 14 9.38 7.80 -14.61
CA THR A 14 9.80 9.09 -14.05
C THR A 14 9.73 9.05 -12.53
N LYS A 15 8.67 8.48 -11.96
CA LYS A 15 8.54 8.31 -10.50
C LYS A 15 9.62 7.39 -9.96
N LEU A 16 9.94 6.32 -10.68
CA LEU A 16 10.98 5.38 -10.29
C LEU A 16 12.37 6.04 -10.28
N GLN A 17 12.68 6.86 -11.29
CA GLN A 17 13.93 7.62 -11.34
C GLN A 17 14.04 8.65 -10.20
N CYS A 18 12.94 9.34 -9.88
CA CYS A 18 12.86 10.22 -8.72
C CYS A 18 13.09 9.46 -7.41
N ALA A 19 12.48 8.27 -7.25
CA ALA A 19 12.67 7.43 -6.08
C ALA A 19 14.13 6.98 -5.93
N ARG A 20 14.80 6.58 -7.03
CA ARG A 20 16.22 6.23 -7.02
C ARG A 20 17.11 7.41 -6.63
N ASN A 21 16.89 8.59 -7.21
CA ASN A 21 17.63 9.80 -6.84
C ASN A 21 17.46 10.13 -5.35
N ASN A 22 16.24 10.03 -4.82
CA ASN A 22 15.98 10.24 -3.40
C ASN A 22 16.71 9.20 -2.55
N ALA A 23 16.67 7.91 -2.93
CA ALA A 23 17.37 6.85 -2.21
C ALA A 23 18.89 7.08 -2.17
N GLN A 24 19.49 7.62 -3.23
CA GLN A 24 20.90 8.01 -3.26
C GLN A 24 21.19 9.15 -2.28
N ILE A 25 20.36 10.20 -2.27
CA ILE A 25 20.49 11.32 -1.32
C ILE A 25 20.41 10.84 0.14
N TYR A 26 19.52 9.90 0.43
CA TYR A 26 19.37 9.32 1.77
C TYR A 26 20.39 8.21 2.08
N GLY A 27 21.25 7.82 1.15
CA GLY A 27 22.28 6.80 1.35
C GLY A 27 21.74 5.39 1.59
N VAL A 28 20.62 5.04 0.95
CA VAL A 28 19.94 3.74 1.12
C VAL A 28 19.66 3.00 -0.19
N GLU A 29 20.15 3.53 -1.32
CA GLU A 29 19.90 2.97 -2.65
C GLU A 29 20.39 1.53 -2.81
N ASP A 30 21.46 1.17 -2.11
CA ASP A 30 22.06 -0.17 -2.07
C ASP A 30 21.13 -1.25 -1.51
N ARG A 31 20.06 -0.85 -0.82
CA ARG A 31 19.04 -1.74 -0.24
C ARG A 31 17.72 -1.74 -1.00
N ILE A 32 17.68 -1.16 -2.21
CA ILE A 32 16.45 -1.04 -3.00
C ILE A 32 16.65 -1.55 -4.42
N GLU A 33 15.89 -2.57 -4.80
CA GLU A 33 15.74 -3.02 -6.19
C GLU A 33 14.58 -2.25 -6.85
N PHE A 34 14.90 -1.48 -7.89
CA PHE A 34 13.89 -0.72 -8.64
C PHE A 34 13.45 -1.48 -9.88
N ILE A 35 12.14 -1.70 -10.03
CA ILE A 35 11.53 -2.38 -11.18
C ILE A 35 10.48 -1.48 -11.82
N HIS A 36 10.70 -1.08 -13.07
CA HIS A 36 9.69 -0.42 -13.87
C HIS A 36 8.71 -1.46 -14.42
N GLY A 37 7.44 -1.39 -14.03
CA GLY A 37 6.42 -2.28 -14.57
C GLY A 37 5.09 -2.24 -13.85
N ASP A 38 4.13 -2.99 -14.42
CA ASP A 38 2.82 -3.19 -13.83
C ASP A 38 2.90 -4.20 -12.69
N TYR A 39 2.70 -3.72 -11.46
CA TYR A 39 2.72 -4.54 -10.24
C TYR A 39 1.86 -5.80 -10.37
N LEU A 40 0.63 -5.69 -10.89
CA LEU A 40 -0.28 -6.83 -10.99
C LEU A 40 0.24 -7.93 -11.93
N LYS A 41 1.01 -7.56 -12.95
CA LYS A 41 1.66 -8.51 -13.87
C LYS A 41 2.92 -9.13 -13.27
N LEU A 42 3.56 -8.43 -12.33
CA LEU A 42 4.80 -8.86 -11.68
C LEU A 42 4.55 -9.82 -10.51
N ILE A 43 3.39 -9.75 -9.85
CA ILE A 43 3.02 -10.58 -8.68
C ILE A 43 3.49 -12.05 -8.75
N PRO A 44 3.29 -12.81 -9.86
CA PRO A 44 3.69 -14.22 -9.91
C PRO A 44 5.20 -14.47 -9.75
N LYS A 45 6.03 -13.44 -9.93
CA LYS A 45 7.50 -13.50 -9.86
C LYS A 45 8.05 -12.96 -8.54
N LEU A 46 7.20 -12.30 -7.73
CA LEU A 46 7.63 -11.62 -6.51
C LEU A 46 7.65 -12.60 -5.32
N LYS A 47 8.64 -12.41 -4.46
CA LYS A 47 8.73 -13.05 -3.14
C LYS A 47 9.15 -11.98 -2.13
N ALA A 48 8.36 -11.80 -1.09
CA ALA A 48 8.63 -10.81 -0.05
C ALA A 48 7.92 -11.22 1.25
N ASP A 49 8.50 -10.84 2.39
CA ASP A 49 7.89 -11.09 3.71
C ASP A 49 6.68 -10.19 3.96
N VAL A 50 6.72 -8.96 3.43
CA VAL A 50 5.72 -7.89 3.60
C VAL A 50 5.44 -7.22 2.26
N VAL A 51 4.18 -6.82 2.03
CA VAL A 51 3.79 -5.95 0.91
C VAL A 51 3.23 -4.65 1.46
N PHE A 52 3.78 -3.53 0.99
CA PHE A 52 3.22 -2.20 1.23
C PHE A 52 2.47 -1.72 -0.01
N LEU A 53 1.18 -1.42 0.13
CA LEU A 53 0.31 -0.96 -0.95
C LEU A 53 0.00 0.53 -0.78
N SER A 54 0.39 1.33 -1.76
CA SER A 54 0.00 2.75 -1.89
C SER A 54 -0.45 3.03 -3.33
N PRO A 55 -1.55 2.40 -3.79
CA PRO A 55 -2.07 2.65 -5.13
C PRO A 55 -2.55 4.09 -5.29
N PRO A 56 -2.70 4.59 -6.53
CA PRO A 56 -3.30 5.90 -6.75
C PRO A 56 -4.73 5.93 -6.21
N TRP A 57 -5.14 7.04 -5.59
CA TRP A 57 -6.48 7.21 -5.00
C TRP A 57 -7.47 7.98 -5.89
N GLY A 58 -7.08 8.31 -7.12
CA GLY A 58 -7.92 9.13 -8.02
C GLY A 58 -7.85 10.64 -7.78
N GLY A 59 -6.88 11.10 -6.99
CA GLY A 59 -6.64 12.53 -6.73
C GLY A 59 -7.55 13.13 -5.65
N PRO A 60 -7.48 14.45 -5.37
CA PRO A 60 -8.11 15.07 -4.19
C PRO A 60 -9.64 14.97 -4.13
N SER A 61 -10.30 14.58 -5.22
CA SER A 61 -11.76 14.41 -5.30
C SER A 61 -12.30 13.37 -4.33
N TYR A 62 -11.47 12.46 -3.80
CA TYR A 62 -11.87 11.53 -2.73
C TYR A 62 -12.40 12.25 -1.48
N LEU A 63 -12.03 13.53 -1.29
CA LEU A 63 -12.49 14.36 -0.17
C LEU A 63 -13.96 14.76 -0.25
N ASN A 64 -14.59 14.58 -1.42
CA ASN A 64 -15.98 14.96 -1.65
C ASN A 64 -16.99 13.89 -1.20
N THR A 65 -16.53 12.76 -0.68
CA THR A 65 -17.39 11.69 -0.16
C THR A 65 -17.13 11.44 1.32
N GLU A 66 -18.17 11.05 2.05
CA GLU A 66 -18.05 10.67 3.46
C GLU A 66 -17.27 9.36 3.63
N LYS A 67 -17.52 8.40 2.72
CA LYS A 67 -16.85 7.10 2.68
C LYS A 67 -16.18 6.90 1.32
N TYR A 68 -14.93 6.45 1.36
CA TYR A 68 -14.16 6.11 0.18
C TYR A 68 -14.19 4.60 -0.05
N ASP A 69 -14.82 4.19 -1.15
CA ASP A 69 -14.94 2.80 -1.58
C ASP A 69 -13.72 2.40 -2.42
N ILE A 70 -12.92 1.47 -1.92
CA ILE A 70 -11.66 1.07 -2.58
C ILE A 70 -11.87 0.31 -3.89
N LYS A 71 -13.07 -0.23 -4.13
CA LYS A 71 -13.40 -0.98 -5.35
C LYS A 71 -13.86 -0.05 -6.46
N THR A 72 -14.69 0.94 -6.12
CA THR A 72 -15.39 1.76 -7.12
C THR A 72 -14.80 3.16 -7.30
N MET A 73 -14.15 3.72 -6.27
CA MET A 73 -13.59 5.08 -6.32
C MET A 73 -12.10 5.13 -6.64
N MET A 74 -11.39 4.02 -6.40
CA MET A 74 -9.99 3.91 -6.75
C MET A 74 -9.83 3.69 -8.27
N PRO A 75 -8.83 4.32 -8.93
CA PRO A 75 -8.53 4.09 -10.35
C PRO A 75 -8.31 2.63 -10.73
N LEU A 76 -7.96 1.80 -9.75
CA LEU A 76 -7.80 0.35 -9.85
C LEU A 76 -8.71 -0.30 -8.83
N ASP A 77 -9.18 -1.52 -9.09
CA ASP A 77 -9.94 -2.30 -8.10
C ASP A 77 -9.05 -2.61 -6.87
N GLY A 78 -9.25 -1.84 -5.80
CA GLY A 78 -8.45 -1.93 -4.58
C GLY A 78 -8.62 -3.24 -3.82
N GLU A 79 -9.77 -3.92 -3.97
CA GLU A 79 -10.00 -5.26 -3.43
C GLU A 79 -9.20 -6.30 -4.23
N LYS A 80 -9.19 -6.18 -5.55
CA LYS A 80 -8.39 -7.03 -6.44
C LYS A 80 -6.91 -6.88 -6.15
N ILE A 81 -6.40 -5.65 -6.00
CA ILE A 81 -5.00 -5.41 -5.64
C ILE A 81 -4.65 -6.14 -4.35
N PHE A 82 -5.48 -6.02 -3.32
CA PHE A 82 -5.26 -6.72 -2.04
C PHE A 82 -5.26 -8.24 -2.20
N ARG A 83 -6.29 -8.80 -2.86
CA ARG A 83 -6.43 -10.25 -3.05
C ARG A 83 -5.28 -10.83 -3.86
N GLU A 84 -4.82 -10.14 -4.89
CA GLU A 84 -3.67 -10.57 -5.70
C GLU A 84 -2.37 -10.47 -4.88
N SER A 85 -2.21 -9.43 -4.07
CA SER A 85 -1.04 -9.26 -3.18
C SER A 85 -0.93 -10.36 -2.12
N LYS A 86 -2.06 -10.93 -1.67
CA LYS A 86 -2.08 -12.09 -0.76
C LYS A 86 -1.39 -13.34 -1.33
N LYS A 87 -1.16 -13.40 -2.64
CA LYS A 87 -0.38 -14.48 -3.28
C LYS A 87 1.12 -14.38 -2.97
N ILE A 88 1.59 -13.21 -2.57
CA ILE A 88 2.99 -12.97 -2.16
C ILE A 88 3.15 -13.27 -0.66
N THR A 89 2.30 -12.67 0.18
CA THR A 89 2.35 -12.78 1.64
C THR A 89 1.01 -12.41 2.27
N LYS A 90 0.75 -12.91 3.49
CA LYS A 90 -0.39 -12.46 4.33
C LYS A 90 -0.14 -11.10 5.00
N ASN A 91 1.11 -10.66 5.09
CA ASN A 91 1.52 -9.45 5.79
C ASN A 91 1.45 -8.25 4.85
N ILE A 92 0.34 -7.53 4.90
CA ILE A 92 0.07 -6.41 4.00
C ILE A 92 -0.17 -5.15 4.81
N ALA A 93 0.51 -4.06 4.45
CA ALA A 93 0.24 -2.72 4.94
C ALA A 93 -0.39 -1.91 3.81
N TYR A 94 -1.60 -1.37 4.02
CA TYR A 94 -2.38 -0.70 2.99
C TYR A 94 -2.58 0.77 3.33
N TYR A 95 -1.87 1.65 2.61
CA TYR A 95 -1.96 3.10 2.75
C TYR A 95 -3.14 3.66 1.96
N LEU A 96 -4.11 4.24 2.66
CA LEU A 96 -5.44 4.55 2.16
C LEU A 96 -5.90 5.95 2.59
N PRO A 97 -6.88 6.54 1.86
CA PRO A 97 -7.50 7.80 2.26
C PRO A 97 -8.08 7.74 3.68
N ARG A 98 -8.03 8.87 4.38
CA ARG A 98 -8.57 9.01 5.75
C ARG A 98 -10.04 8.62 5.92
N ASN A 99 -10.82 8.73 4.85
CA ASN A 99 -12.26 8.45 4.81
C ASN A 99 -12.57 7.07 4.20
N VAL A 100 -11.58 6.17 4.08
CA VAL A 100 -11.81 4.80 3.59
C VAL A 100 -12.88 4.07 4.40
N ASP A 101 -13.72 3.31 3.70
CA ASP A 101 -14.72 2.45 4.34
C ASP A 101 -14.04 1.29 5.08
N MET A 102 -14.01 1.38 6.41
CA MET A 102 -13.39 0.37 7.27
C MET A 102 -14.09 -0.98 7.22
N ASN A 103 -15.37 -1.03 6.84
CA ASN A 103 -16.09 -2.30 6.71
C ASN A 103 -15.52 -3.12 5.54
N GLN A 104 -15.22 -2.49 4.39
CA GLN A 104 -14.57 -3.16 3.27
C GLN A 104 -13.21 -3.75 3.68
N LEU A 105 -12.45 -3.03 4.52
CA LEU A 105 -11.14 -3.50 4.97
C LEU A 105 -11.25 -4.66 5.97
N GLY A 106 -12.25 -4.63 6.84
CA GLY A 106 -12.56 -5.77 7.71
C GLY A 106 -12.94 -7.02 6.90
N GLU A 107 -13.74 -6.87 5.85
CA GLU A 107 -14.09 -7.97 4.95
C GLU A 107 -12.87 -8.55 4.22
N LEU A 108 -11.91 -7.70 3.84
CA LEU A 108 -10.66 -8.14 3.19
C LEU A 108 -9.80 -9.04 4.09
N ALA A 109 -9.84 -8.87 5.41
CA ALA A 109 -9.12 -9.76 6.33
C ALA A 109 -9.63 -11.22 6.23
N GLY A 110 -10.91 -11.38 5.88
CA GLY A 110 -11.58 -12.68 5.73
C GLY A 110 -12.12 -13.25 7.04
N PRO A 111 -12.90 -14.34 6.99
CA PRO A 111 -13.62 -14.87 8.14
C PRO A 111 -12.69 -15.23 9.30
N GLY A 112 -13.00 -14.71 10.50
CA GLY A 112 -12.25 -14.99 11.72
C GLY A 112 -10.93 -14.22 11.86
N ASN A 113 -10.55 -13.41 10.88
CA ASN A 113 -9.36 -12.56 10.94
C ASN A 113 -9.74 -11.11 11.19
N THR A 114 -8.78 -10.34 11.69
CA THR A 114 -8.88 -8.90 11.90
C THR A 114 -7.85 -8.15 11.06
N CYS A 115 -7.99 -6.83 11.02
CA CYS A 115 -6.96 -5.90 10.59
C CYS A 115 -6.85 -4.76 11.61
N GLU A 116 -5.68 -4.15 11.71
CA GLU A 116 -5.45 -2.98 12.56
C GLU A 116 -5.37 -1.72 11.69
N SER A 117 -5.97 -0.62 12.13
CA SER A 117 -5.89 0.66 11.44
C SER A 117 -5.06 1.66 12.24
N GLN A 118 -3.97 2.12 11.65
CA GLN A 118 -3.15 3.20 12.18
C GLN A 118 -3.47 4.52 11.47
N ASN A 119 -3.85 5.53 12.23
CA ASN A 119 -4.17 6.86 11.72
C ASN A 119 -2.90 7.70 11.55
N ILE A 120 -2.75 8.36 10.40
CA ILE A 120 -1.64 9.27 10.13
C ILE A 120 -2.12 10.71 10.31
N TYR A 121 -1.56 11.39 11.31
CA TYR A 121 -1.82 12.78 11.61
C TYR A 121 -0.65 13.67 11.19
N ILE A 122 -0.96 14.83 10.60
CA ILE A 122 0.03 15.90 10.34
C ILE A 122 -0.59 17.20 10.87
N ASN A 123 0.10 17.82 11.84
CA ASN A 123 -0.38 19.01 12.56
C ASN A 123 -1.80 18.78 13.12
N ASP A 124 -2.00 17.67 13.82
CA ASP A 124 -3.29 17.24 14.40
C ASP A 124 -4.42 16.93 13.40
N PHE A 125 -4.18 17.08 12.10
CA PHE A 125 -5.15 16.72 11.07
C PHE A 125 -4.93 15.30 10.57
N LEU A 126 -5.97 14.47 10.62
CA LEU A 126 -5.99 13.15 10.00
C LEU A 126 -5.80 13.29 8.47
N LYS A 127 -4.73 12.70 7.94
CA LYS A 127 -4.39 12.74 6.51
C LYS A 127 -4.70 11.44 5.79
N ALA A 128 -4.39 10.32 6.42
CA ALA A 128 -4.50 9.00 5.83
C ALA A 128 -4.62 7.93 6.91
N ARG A 129 -4.82 6.68 6.47
CA ARG A 129 -4.74 5.48 7.31
C ARG A 129 -3.77 4.49 6.69
N VAL A 130 -3.04 3.76 7.54
CA VAL A 130 -2.37 2.52 7.15
C VAL A 130 -3.11 1.38 7.82
N VAL A 131 -3.62 0.46 7.01
CA VAL A 131 -4.32 -0.72 7.53
C VAL A 131 -3.41 -1.93 7.41
N LEU A 132 -3.13 -2.56 8.56
CA LEU A 132 -2.20 -3.65 8.74
C LEU A 132 -2.94 -4.97 8.81
N PHE A 133 -2.48 -5.94 8.02
CA PHE A 133 -3.03 -7.29 7.91
C PHE A 133 -1.98 -8.34 8.25
N GLY A 134 -2.45 -9.54 8.60
CA GLY A 134 -1.57 -10.66 8.96
C GLY A 134 -0.86 -10.39 10.28
N ASP A 135 0.43 -10.70 10.35
CA ASP A 135 1.22 -10.61 11.58
C ASP A 135 1.67 -9.16 11.89
N LEU A 136 1.37 -8.21 10.98
CA LEU A 136 1.71 -6.80 11.15
C LEU A 136 0.85 -6.07 12.19
N GLN A 137 -0.25 -6.68 12.66
CA GLN A 137 -1.20 -6.09 13.63
C GLN A 137 -0.68 -6.02 15.07
N ASN A 138 0.55 -6.47 15.33
CA ASN A 138 1.10 -6.61 16.68
C ASN A 138 2.51 -6.02 16.79
N VAL A 139 2.86 -5.08 15.91
CA VAL A 139 4.21 -4.50 15.80
C VAL A 139 4.31 -3.15 16.49
#